data_AF-A0A178TCW7-F1
#
_entry.id   AF-A0A178TCW7-F1
#
_cell.length_a   1.000
_cell.length_b   1.000
_cell.length_c   1.000
_cell.angle_alpha   90.00
_cell.angle_beta   90.00
_cell.angle_gamma   90.00
#
_symmetry.space_group_name_H-M   'P 1'
#
loop_
_entity.id
_entity.type
_entity.pdbx_description
1 polymer ?
#
loop_
_entity_poly.entity_id
_entity_poly.type
_entity_poly.pdbx_seq_one_letter_code
_entity_poly.pdbx_strand_id
1 'polypeptide(L)' 'MPAIVGAVQINSIGGGGVFHIGDVFAISPYSVAKTFAGAGSFNTGDGLHIYNQYSNTNTNDRDIADSNVVGNV' A
#
# COMPACT_ATOMS: atom_id res chain seq x y z
N MET A 1 -3.32 17.77 -23.36
CA MET A 1 -2.76 19.05 -22.94
C MET A 1 -1.55 18.79 -22.08
N PRO A 2 -0.41 19.41 -22.39
CA PRO A 2 0.78 19.31 -21.58
C PRO A 2 0.58 20.09 -20.27
N ALA A 3 0.96 19.51 -19.14
CA ALA A 3 1.13 20.25 -17.90
C ALA A 3 2.58 20.71 -17.79
N ILE A 4 2.77 21.97 -17.43
CA ILE A 4 4.06 22.56 -17.11
C ILE A 4 4.10 22.70 -15.60
N VAL A 5 5.03 22.01 -14.95
CA VAL A 5 5.16 21.99 -13.49
C VAL A 5 6.61 22.29 -13.14
N GLY A 6 6.82 23.05 -12.07
CA GLY A 6 8.14 23.32 -11.49
C GLY A 6 8.69 22.13 -10.71
N ALA A 7 9.23 22.35 -9.51
CA ALA A 7 9.71 21.27 -8.66
C ALA A 7 8.54 20.51 -8.00
N VAL A 8 8.56 19.18 -8.09
CA VAL A 8 7.61 18.30 -7.41
C VAL A 8 8.41 17.33 -6.55
N GLN A 9 8.07 17.26 -5.27
CA GLN A 9 8.62 16.26 -4.36
C GLN A 9 7.48 15.35 -3.90
N ILE A 10 7.67 14.05 -4.13
CA ILE A 10 6.75 13.01 -3.67
C ILE A 10 7.49 12.21 -2.60
N ASN A 11 6.97 12.22 -1.38
CA ASN A 11 7.59 11.53 -0.25
C ASN A 11 7.24 10.04 -0.24
N SER A 12 6.00 9.68 -0.59
CA SER A 12 5.59 8.29 -0.81
C SER A 12 4.28 8.23 -1.60
N ILE A 13 4.12 7.15 -2.36
CA ILE A 13 2.87 6.77 -3.03
C ILE A 13 2.54 5.37 -2.53
N GLY A 14 1.35 5.22 -1.93
CA GLY A 14 0.90 3.95 -1.34
C GLY A 14 0.37 2.95 -2.36
N GLY A 15 -0.16 1.82 -1.87
CA GLY A 15 -0.80 0.81 -2.71
C GLY A 15 -1.94 1.40 -3.55
N GLY A 16 -1.84 1.26 -4.88
CA GLY A 16 -2.84 1.79 -5.82
C GLY A 16 -2.73 3.30 -6.04
N GLY A 17 -1.67 3.94 -5.57
CA GLY A 17 -1.45 5.35 -5.83
C GLY A 17 -0.92 5.60 -7.24
N VAL A 18 -1.50 6.59 -7.92
CA VAL A 18 -1.04 7.06 -9.22
C VAL A 18 -0.88 8.56 -9.15
N PHE A 19 0.31 9.03 -9.53
CA PHE A 19 0.61 10.44 -9.68
C PHE A 19 0.89 10.73 -11.16
N HIS A 20 0.13 11.66 -11.74
CA HIS A 20 0.32 12.08 -13.11
C HIS A 20 0.26 13.61 -13.20
N ILE A 21 1.05 14.14 -14.13
CA ILE A 21 1.12 15.55 -14.46
C ILE A 21 0.81 15.66 -15.96
N GLY A 22 -0.25 16.39 -16.29
CA GLY A 22 -0.74 16.52 -17.67
C GLY A 22 -1.99 15.69 -17.90
N ASP A 23 -2.44 15.65 -19.15
CA ASP A 23 -3.69 14.95 -19.47
C ASP A 23 -3.52 13.44 -19.36
N VAL A 24 -4.53 12.81 -18.76
CA VAL A 24 -4.66 11.36 -18.76
C VAL A 24 -6.05 10.97 -19.23
N PHE A 25 -6.08 9.99 -20.14
CA PHE A 25 -7.30 9.51 -20.78
C PHE A 25 -8.08 8.52 -19.90
N ALA A 26 -7.39 7.61 -19.20
CA ALA A 26 -7.98 6.74 -18.18
C ALA A 26 -6.88 6.26 -17.23
N ILE A 27 -7.20 6.16 -15.94
CA ILE A 27 -6.35 5.54 -14.92
C ILE A 27 -7.23 4.66 -14.07
N SER A 28 -6.94 3.37 -14.08
CA SER A 28 -7.56 2.39 -13.20
C SER A 28 -6.46 1.74 -12.38
N PRO A 29 -6.11 2.32 -11.21
CA PRO A 29 -5.22 1.66 -10.31
C PRO A 29 -6.03 0.76 -9.38
N TYR A 30 -5.64 -0.50 -9.31
CA TYR A 30 -6.11 -1.41 -8.28
C TYR A 30 -4.94 -1.74 -7.35
N SER A 31 -5.26 -1.96 -6.08
CA SER A 31 -4.30 -2.49 -5.12
C SER A 31 -5.01 -3.46 -4.23
N VAL A 32 -4.42 -4.63 -4.10
CA VAL A 32 -4.85 -5.60 -3.11
C VAL A 32 -3.68 -5.91 -2.22
N ALA A 33 -3.86 -5.67 -0.93
CA ALA A 33 -2.86 -5.95 0.08
C ALA A 33 -3.51 -6.83 1.14
N LYS A 34 -2.95 -8.03 1.31
CA LYS A 34 -3.16 -8.85 2.48
C LYS A 34 -1.97 -8.67 3.38
N THR A 35 -2.20 -8.36 4.64
CA THR A 35 -1.10 -8.05 5.53
C THR A 35 -1.42 -8.59 6.91
N PHE A 36 -0.55 -9.47 7.38
CA PHE A 36 -0.60 -10.04 8.71
C PHE A 36 0.65 -9.60 9.47
N ALA A 37 0.46 -9.15 10.69
CA ALA A 37 1.53 -8.57 11.49
C ALA A 37 1.47 -9.08 12.92
N GLY A 38 2.64 -9.40 13.45
CA GLY A 38 2.84 -9.83 14.83
C GLY A 38 3.22 -8.69 15.76
N ALA A 39 3.55 -9.03 17.00
CA ALA A 39 4.04 -8.05 17.95
C ALA A 39 5.23 -7.27 17.35
N GLY A 40 5.23 -5.95 17.51
CA GLY A 40 6.25 -5.03 17.01
C GLY A 40 6.32 -4.82 15.50
N SER A 41 5.28 -5.16 14.76
CA SER A 41 5.24 -4.92 13.30
C SER A 41 4.81 -3.50 12.94
N PHE A 42 5.09 -3.08 11.69
CA PHE A 42 4.75 -1.77 11.09
C PHE A 42 5.23 -0.50 11.81
N ASN A 43 6.25 -0.61 12.65
CA ASN A 43 6.84 0.58 13.25
C ASN A 43 7.70 1.32 12.22
N THR A 44 7.41 2.60 12.02
CA THR A 44 8.16 3.48 11.12
C THR A 44 8.50 4.77 11.87
N GLY A 45 9.78 5.15 11.92
CA GLY A 45 10.26 6.31 12.68
C GLY A 45 11.69 6.12 13.18
N ASP A 46 12.30 7.18 13.67
CA ASP A 46 13.62 7.15 14.32
C ASP A 46 13.45 7.11 15.86
N GLY A 47 14.33 6.40 16.57
CA GLY A 47 14.26 6.22 18.03
C GLY A 47 13.27 5.16 18.54
N LEU A 48 12.91 4.18 17.71
CA LEU A 48 11.94 3.14 18.08
C LEU A 48 12.55 2.10 19.04
N HIS A 49 12.01 2.02 20.27
CA HIS A 49 12.34 0.99 21.25
C HIS A 49 11.12 0.09 21.45
N ILE A 50 11.16 -1.12 20.87
CA ILE A 50 10.00 -2.02 20.83
C ILE A 50 10.33 -3.27 21.67
N TYR A 51 9.57 -3.48 22.75
CA TYR A 51 9.71 -4.65 23.62
C TYR A 51 8.51 -5.60 23.41
N ASN A 52 8.77 -6.73 22.76
CA ASN A 52 7.77 -7.76 22.53
C ASN A 52 8.06 -8.98 23.41
N GLN A 53 7.05 -9.42 24.18
CA GLN A 53 7.19 -10.58 25.09
C GLN A 53 6.62 -11.87 24.50
N TYR A 54 5.52 -11.79 23.75
CA TYR A 54 4.86 -12.91 23.09
C TYR A 54 4.21 -12.42 21.80
N SER A 55 4.27 -13.23 20.73
CA SER A 55 3.63 -12.92 19.45
C SER A 55 2.98 -14.19 18.91
N ASN A 56 1.70 -14.11 18.54
CA ASN A 56 1.01 -15.18 17.84
C ASN A 56 0.24 -14.59 16.66
N THR A 57 0.80 -14.68 15.47
CA THR A 57 0.15 -14.29 14.21
C THR A 57 -0.58 -15.48 13.64
N ASN A 58 -1.78 -15.76 14.14
CA ASN A 58 -2.60 -16.84 13.60
C ASN A 58 -3.34 -16.34 12.35
N THR A 59 -2.81 -16.67 11.18
CA THR A 59 -3.39 -16.34 9.88
C THR A 59 -4.15 -17.55 9.33
N ASN A 60 -5.20 -17.96 10.04
CA ASN A 60 -6.08 -19.02 9.57
C ASN A 60 -7.00 -18.48 8.47
N ASP A 61 -6.62 -18.68 7.21
CA ASP A 61 -7.42 -18.38 6.03
C ASP A 61 -8.11 -19.68 5.55
N ARG A 62 -9.44 -19.77 5.68
CA ARG A 62 -10.23 -20.97 5.32
C ARG A 62 -11.09 -20.74 4.06
N ASP A 63 -10.70 -19.81 3.20
CA ASP A 63 -11.42 -19.52 1.96
C ASP A 63 -10.56 -19.84 0.73
N ILE A 64 -11.19 -20.27 -0.38
CA ILE A 64 -10.50 -20.71 -1.62
C ILE A 64 -10.04 -19.51 -2.47
N ALA A 65 -10.67 -18.35 -2.30
CA ALA A 65 -10.41 -17.15 -3.09
C ALA A 65 -10.37 -15.95 -2.16
N ASP A 66 -9.21 -15.32 -2.06
CA ASP A 66 -9.06 -14.06 -1.35
C ASP A 66 -8.08 -13.20 -2.14
N SER A 67 -8.42 -11.93 -2.28
CA SER A 67 -7.74 -10.94 -3.14
C SER A 67 -7.97 -11.06 -4.65
N ASN A 68 -9.09 -11.65 -5.07
CA ASN A 68 -9.45 -11.74 -6.49
C ASN A 68 -9.94 -10.40 -7.06
N VAL A 69 -9.19 -9.87 -8.03
CA VAL A 69 -9.59 -8.71 -8.84
C VAL A 69 -10.15 -9.24 -10.15
N VAL A 70 -11.48 -9.15 -10.32
CA VAL A 70 -12.19 -9.68 -11.50
C VAL A 70 -12.13 -8.73 -12.70
N GLY A 71 -11.78 -7.47 -12.49
CA GLY A 71 -11.55 -6.50 -13.54
C GLY A 71 -10.99 -5.20 -12.99
N ASN A 72 -10.20 -4.53 -13.82
CA ASN A 72 -9.68 -3.19 -13.56
C ASN A 72 -9.58 -2.48 -14.91
N VAL A 73 -10.53 -1.58 -15.17
CA VAL A 73 -10.67 -0.85 -16.45
C VAL A 73 -10.66 0.63 -16.16
#